data_AF-A0A821MUA0-F1
#
_entry.id   AF-A0A821MUA0-F1
#
_cell.length_a   1.000
_cell.length_b   1.000
_cell.length_c   1.000
_cell.angle_alpha   90.00
_cell.angle_beta   90.00
_cell.angle_gamma   90.00
#
_symmetry.space_group_name_H-M   'P 1'
#
loop_
_entity.id
_entity.type
_entity.pdbx_description
1 polymer ?
#
loop_
_entity_poly.entity_id
_entity_poly.type
_entity_poly.pdbx_seq_one_letter_code
_entity_poly.pdbx_strand_id
1 'polypeptide(L)'
;SCTIIYQNDKYGLSGGQALNETLSNNSVIVLQTVLFDTMTLSIQGDLNSTLITSSTRIVILWAESYYASLILQYALNYDVLGPKFTWILSSDVPLNSFNQSFSQNLIGILTVEPTVGDVVNEPINTTLLNAAYNIWQQYEPESFPGQTKVNSFALFAFDATWSLIQSLQRLCSITTNNSSSCISILNSSFCFDYRFLNANSLFDTILNTSFLG
;
A
#
# COMPACT_ATOMS: atom_id res chain seq x y z
N SER A 1 23.68 5.66 -6.51
CA SER A 1 23.55 5.56 -5.04
C SER A 1 22.40 6.43 -4.57
N CYS A 2 21.82 6.15 -3.40
CA CYS A 2 20.67 6.90 -2.87
C CYS A 2 20.71 7.02 -1.33
N THR A 3 19.90 7.94 -0.81
CA THR A 3 19.53 8.02 0.61
C THR A 3 18.12 7.49 0.75
N ILE A 4 17.86 6.66 1.76
CA ILE A 4 16.51 6.19 2.07
C ILE A 4 16.03 6.92 3.32
N ILE A 5 14.83 7.48 3.28
CA ILE A 5 14.13 8.01 4.44
C ILE A 5 12.92 7.13 4.69
N TYR A 6 12.74 6.65 5.91
CA TYR A 6 11.57 5.83 6.26
C TYR A 6 11.06 6.09 7.67
N GLN A 7 9.78 5.82 7.90
CA GLN A 7 9.15 5.98 9.22
C GLN A 7 9.55 4.88 10.21
N ASN A 8 9.61 5.17 11.51
CA ASN A 8 10.15 4.28 12.54
C ASN A 8 9.17 3.20 13.07
N ASP A 9 8.06 2.94 12.39
CA ASP A 9 7.13 1.88 12.77
C ASP A 9 7.36 0.57 11.98
N LYS A 10 6.48 -0.42 12.20
CA LYS A 10 6.60 -1.73 11.55
C LYS A 10 6.53 -1.64 10.02
N TYR A 11 5.65 -0.78 9.48
CA TYR A 11 5.51 -0.58 8.04
C TYR A 11 6.78 0.02 7.45
N GLY A 12 7.29 1.09 8.07
CA GLY A 12 8.49 1.78 7.61
C GLY A 12 9.76 0.94 7.73
N LEU A 13 9.96 0.27 8.86
CA LEU A 13 11.12 -0.60 9.10
C LEU A 13 11.16 -1.78 8.11
N SER A 14 10.02 -2.45 7.90
CA SER A 14 9.97 -3.61 7.00
C SER A 14 10.22 -3.20 5.55
N GLY A 15 9.62 -2.09 5.10
CA GLY A 15 9.85 -1.60 3.74
C GLY A 15 11.25 -1.03 3.53
N GLY A 16 11.80 -0.32 4.52
CA GLY A 16 13.18 0.15 4.49
C GLY A 16 14.19 -1.00 4.36
N GLN A 17 13.97 -2.12 5.08
CA GLN A 17 14.78 -3.33 4.96
C GLN A 17 14.66 -3.97 3.56
N ALA A 18 13.44 -4.16 3.07
CA ALA A 18 13.19 -4.75 1.76
C ALA A 18 13.78 -3.91 0.61
N LEU A 19 13.67 -2.57 0.70
CA LEU A 19 14.30 -1.65 -0.25
C LEU A 19 15.82 -1.77 -0.22
N ASN A 20 16.42 -1.77 0.96
CA ASN A 20 17.87 -1.87 1.10
C ASN A 20 18.40 -3.19 0.51
N GLU A 21 17.73 -4.30 0.78
CA GLU A 21 18.06 -5.62 0.22
C GLU A 21 17.92 -5.62 -1.31
N THR A 22 16.78 -5.15 -1.84
CA THR A 22 16.50 -5.13 -3.28
C THR A 22 17.50 -4.25 -4.04
N LEU A 23 17.81 -3.06 -3.50
CA LEU A 23 18.77 -2.13 -4.11
C LEU A 23 20.18 -2.71 -4.10
N SER A 24 20.59 -3.32 -2.98
CA SER A 24 21.90 -3.97 -2.85
C SER A 24 22.05 -5.12 -3.84
N ASN A 25 21.02 -5.95 -3.98
CA ASN A 25 20.99 -7.06 -4.96
C ASN A 25 21.08 -6.57 -6.41
N ASN A 26 20.64 -5.33 -6.68
CA ASN A 26 20.72 -4.68 -7.99
C ASN A 26 21.93 -3.73 -8.11
N SER A 27 22.95 -3.87 -7.26
CA SER A 27 24.18 -3.05 -7.28
C SER A 27 23.95 -1.54 -7.08
N VAL A 28 22.84 -1.14 -6.46
CA VAL A 28 22.57 0.24 -6.08
C VAL A 28 23.00 0.46 -4.63
N ILE A 29 24.00 1.32 -4.44
CA ILE A 29 24.54 1.62 -3.10
C ILE A 29 23.60 2.57 -2.34
N VAL A 30 23.11 2.12 -1.18
CA VAL A 30 22.44 2.97 -0.19
C VAL A 30 23.52 3.60 0.69
N LEU A 31 23.70 4.92 0.57
CA LEU A 31 24.75 5.63 1.30
C LEU A 31 24.33 5.98 2.73
N GLN A 32 23.04 6.28 2.92
CA GLN A 32 22.52 6.70 4.21
C GLN A 32 21.06 6.31 4.35
N THR A 33 20.70 5.97 5.58
CA THR A 33 19.32 5.72 6.00
C THR A 33 18.94 6.73 7.08
N VAL A 34 17.83 7.41 6.88
CA VAL A 34 17.32 8.43 7.80
C VAL A 34 15.96 7.96 8.34
N LEU A 35 15.80 8.04 9.65
CA LEU A 35 14.56 7.67 10.33
C LEU A 35 13.69 8.91 10.53
N PHE A 36 12.41 8.77 10.23
CA PHE A 36 11.38 9.69 10.67
C PHE A 36 10.62 9.10 11.85
N ASP A 37 10.59 9.81 12.97
CA ASP A 37 9.91 9.38 14.16
C ASP A 37 8.44 9.81 14.13
N THR A 38 7.54 8.83 14.05
CA THR A 38 6.09 9.05 13.97
C THR A 38 5.50 9.56 15.27
N MET A 39 6.16 9.36 16.41
CA MET A 39 5.69 9.83 17.72
C MET A 39 6.04 11.31 17.93
N THR A 40 7.25 11.71 17.55
CA THR A 40 7.71 13.10 17.70
C THR A 40 7.47 13.94 16.44
N LEU A 41 7.00 13.33 15.35
CA LEU A 41 6.79 13.92 14.04
C LEU A 41 8.04 14.61 13.50
N SER A 42 9.22 14.04 13.75
CA SER A 42 10.50 14.68 13.46
C SER A 42 11.48 13.71 12.79
N ILE A 43 12.41 14.27 12.02
CA ILE A 43 13.51 13.51 11.45
C ILE A 43 14.57 13.30 12.54
N GLN A 44 15.05 12.07 12.68
CA GLN A 44 16.13 11.76 13.61
C GLN A 44 17.45 12.31 13.06
N GLY A 45 17.94 13.37 13.70
CA GLY A 45 19.15 14.09 13.29
C GLY A 45 18.85 15.31 12.42
N ASP A 46 19.84 15.78 11.66
CA ASP A 46 19.69 16.94 10.79
C ASP A 46 19.63 16.48 9.33
N LEU A 47 18.43 16.59 8.74
CA LEU A 47 18.15 16.24 7.36
C LEU A 47 19.01 17.05 6.39
N ASN A 48 19.22 18.33 6.67
CA ASN A 48 19.90 19.23 5.76
C ASN A 48 21.38 18.87 5.64
N SER A 49 22.08 18.77 6.78
CA SER A 49 23.47 18.34 6.78
C SER A 49 23.64 16.93 6.21
N THR A 50 22.74 16.00 6.54
CA THR A 50 22.71 14.66 5.97
C THR A 50 22.66 14.68 4.43
N LEU A 51 21.72 15.42 3.84
CA LEU A 51 21.54 15.43 2.38
C LEU A 51 22.60 16.25 1.65
N ILE A 52 23.03 17.40 2.20
CA ILE A 52 24.06 18.24 1.58
C ILE A 52 25.43 17.56 1.57
N THR A 53 25.81 16.89 2.67
CA THR A 53 27.11 16.22 2.80
C THR A 53 27.16 14.89 2.05
N SER A 54 26.01 14.27 1.81
CA SER A 54 25.92 13.07 0.99
C SER A 54 26.42 13.33 -0.44
N SER A 55 27.07 12.33 -1.05
CA SER A 55 27.47 12.39 -2.45
C SER A 55 26.33 12.04 -3.42
N THR A 56 25.16 11.63 -2.91
CA THR A 56 23.96 11.39 -3.73
C THR A 56 22.99 12.57 -3.70
N ARG A 57 22.21 12.70 -4.77
CA ARG A 57 21.07 13.62 -4.89
C ARG A 57 19.75 12.89 -5.09
N ILE A 58 19.74 11.56 -4.95
CA ILE A 58 18.55 10.73 -5.06
C ILE A 58 18.09 10.34 -3.66
N VAL A 59 16.85 10.69 -3.34
CA VAL A 59 16.20 10.38 -2.06
C VAL A 59 15.00 9.49 -2.32
N ILE A 60 14.97 8.33 -1.69
CA ILE A 60 13.82 7.42 -1.71
C ILE A 60 13.08 7.59 -0.38
N LEU A 61 11.82 8.00 -0.43
CA LEU A 61 10.96 8.19 0.73
C LEU A 61 9.98 7.03 0.85
N TRP A 62 10.15 6.23 1.90
CA TRP A 62 9.26 5.14 2.27
C TRP A 62 8.48 5.48 3.55
N ALA A 63 7.33 6.13 3.39
CA ALA A 63 6.47 6.52 4.49
C ALA A 63 5.02 6.58 4.02
N GLU A 64 4.07 6.46 4.95
CA GLU A 64 2.65 6.72 4.67
C GLU A 64 2.42 8.16 4.22
N SER A 65 1.38 8.38 3.42
CA SER A 65 1.06 9.67 2.80
C SER A 65 1.08 10.86 3.78
N TYR A 66 0.55 10.66 5.00
CA TYR A 66 0.56 11.69 6.03
C TYR A 66 1.99 12.09 6.45
N TYR A 67 2.84 11.12 6.81
CA TYR A 67 4.22 11.40 7.22
C TYR A 67 5.10 11.83 6.05
N ALA A 68 4.87 11.29 4.86
CA ALA A 68 5.54 11.71 3.65
C ALA A 68 5.32 13.21 3.38
N SER A 69 4.09 13.69 3.56
CA SER A 69 3.75 15.12 3.45
C SER A 69 4.55 15.98 4.44
N LEU A 70 4.66 15.53 5.70
CA LEU A 70 5.44 16.23 6.73
C LEU A 70 6.93 16.26 6.39
N ILE A 71 7.49 15.14 5.96
CA ILE A 71 8.91 15.03 5.57
C ILE A 71 9.22 15.94 4.38
N LEU A 72 8.33 15.99 3.38
CA LEU A 72 8.47 16.91 2.25
C LEU A 72 8.40 18.37 2.69
N GLN A 73 7.56 18.71 3.67
CA GLN A 73 7.53 20.06 4.24
C GLN A 73 8.85 20.40 4.96
N TYR A 74 9.45 19.45 5.70
CA TYR A 74 10.79 19.63 6.26
C TYR A 74 11.83 19.85 5.16
N ALA A 75 11.85 19.00 4.14
CA ALA A 75 12.77 19.10 3.02
C ALA A 75 12.62 20.44 2.27
N LEU A 76 11.40 20.94 2.14
CA LEU A 76 11.11 22.23 1.54
C LEU A 76 11.70 23.38 2.36
N ASN A 77 11.52 23.36 3.68
CA ASN A 77 12.04 24.39 4.58
C ASN A 77 13.58 24.48 4.56
N TYR A 78 14.25 23.37 4.25
CA TYR A 78 15.72 23.28 4.18
C TYR A 78 16.30 23.38 2.76
N ASP A 79 15.48 23.63 1.73
CA ASP A 79 15.90 23.74 0.32
C ASP A 79 16.64 22.49 -0.20
N VAL A 80 16.19 21.30 0.22
CA VAL A 80 16.74 19.99 -0.18
C VAL A 80 15.77 19.19 -1.06
N LEU A 81 14.86 19.88 -1.74
CA LEU A 81 13.98 19.34 -2.77
C LEU A 81 14.52 19.64 -4.19
N GLY A 82 13.66 19.56 -5.20
CA GLY A 82 13.99 19.93 -6.58
C GLY A 82 14.37 21.41 -6.68
N PRO A 83 15.23 21.80 -7.65
CA PRO A 83 15.82 20.99 -8.73
C PRO A 83 17.13 20.28 -8.34
N LYS A 84 17.59 20.42 -7.09
CA LYS A 84 18.89 19.92 -6.63
C LYS A 84 18.86 18.43 -6.27
N PHE A 85 17.69 17.94 -5.85
CA PHE A 85 17.47 16.56 -5.45
C PHE A 85 16.32 15.95 -6.25
N THR A 86 16.45 14.67 -6.59
CA THR A 86 15.37 13.84 -7.12
C THR A 86 14.77 13.03 -5.98
N TRP A 87 13.48 13.21 -5.74
CA TRP A 87 12.75 12.49 -4.70
C TRP A 87 11.85 11.44 -5.33
N ILE A 88 11.89 10.23 -4.80
CA ILE A 88 11.04 9.11 -5.23
C ILE A 88 10.19 8.71 -4.03
N LEU A 89 8.87 8.84 -4.14
CA LEU A 89 7.91 8.59 -3.07
C LEU A 89 7.27 7.22 -3.25
N SER A 90 7.08 6.49 -2.16
CA SER A 90 6.30 5.26 -2.11
C SER A 90 4.79 5.47 -1.95
N SER A 91 4.34 6.71 -1.84
CA SER A 91 2.96 7.06 -1.51
C SER A 91 2.60 8.38 -2.13
N ASP A 92 1.35 8.46 -2.61
CA ASP A 92 0.78 9.71 -3.11
C ASP A 92 0.72 10.75 -1.99
N VAL A 93 1.09 11.97 -2.32
CA VAL A 93 1.08 13.12 -1.43
C VAL A 93 0.25 14.22 -2.09
N PRO A 94 -0.82 14.70 -1.43
CA PRO A 94 -1.67 15.73 -2.00
C PRO A 94 -0.91 17.05 -2.14
N LEU A 95 -0.47 17.38 -3.35
CA LEU A 95 0.38 18.56 -3.61
C LEU A 95 -0.33 19.90 -3.30
N ASN A 96 -1.66 19.89 -3.21
CA ASN A 96 -2.46 21.06 -2.84
C ASN A 96 -2.30 21.48 -1.37
N SER A 97 -1.71 20.64 -0.52
CA SER A 97 -1.42 21.00 0.88
C SER A 97 -0.21 21.92 1.02
N PHE A 98 0.61 22.05 -0.03
CA PHE A 98 1.81 22.90 -0.01
C PHE A 98 1.50 24.32 -0.48
N ASN A 99 2.22 25.30 0.07
CA ASN A 99 2.08 26.68 -0.35
C ASN A 99 2.52 26.83 -1.82
N GLN A 100 1.62 27.40 -2.64
CA GLN A 100 1.78 27.54 -4.09
C GLN A 100 3.08 28.27 -4.50
N SER A 101 3.57 29.17 -3.65
CA SER A 101 4.84 29.89 -3.85
C SER A 101 6.06 28.96 -3.93
N PHE A 102 5.95 27.73 -3.43
CA PHE A 102 7.02 26.73 -3.43
C PHE A 102 6.80 25.59 -4.42
N SER A 103 5.77 25.67 -5.27
CA SER A 103 5.44 24.63 -6.26
C SER A 103 6.61 24.27 -7.19
N GLN A 104 7.49 25.24 -7.50
CA GLN A 104 8.68 25.00 -8.30
C GLN A 104 9.68 24.04 -7.64
N ASN A 105 9.75 24.02 -6.30
CA ASN A 105 10.65 23.14 -5.56
C ASN A 105 10.14 21.69 -5.52
N LEU A 106 8.85 21.48 -5.81
CA LEU A 106 8.22 20.15 -5.90
C LEU A 106 8.40 19.54 -7.29
N ILE A 107 8.94 20.28 -8.26
CA ILE A 107 9.20 19.77 -9.61
C ILE A 107 10.28 18.69 -9.57
N GLY A 108 10.00 17.56 -10.22
CA GLY A 108 10.93 16.43 -10.31
C GLY A 108 10.78 15.38 -9.20
N ILE A 109 9.76 15.52 -8.35
CA ILE A 109 9.31 14.43 -7.47
C ILE A 109 8.64 13.35 -8.34
N LEU A 110 9.04 12.10 -8.12
CA LEU A 110 8.47 10.92 -8.74
C LEU A 110 7.67 10.15 -7.69
N THR A 111 6.42 9.79 -7.98
CA THR A 111 5.59 8.99 -7.07
C THR A 111 5.37 7.62 -7.68
N VAL A 112 5.55 6.58 -6.88
CA VAL A 112 5.19 5.20 -7.22
C VAL A 112 3.86 4.89 -6.56
N GLU A 113 2.85 4.60 -7.37
CA GLU A 113 1.51 4.28 -6.90
C GLU A 113 1.09 2.89 -7.39
N PRO A 114 0.36 2.12 -6.55
CA PRO A 114 -0.28 0.91 -7.03
C PRO A 114 -1.34 1.28 -8.07
N THR A 115 -1.28 0.63 -9.23
CA THR A 115 -2.27 0.83 -10.28
C THR A 115 -3.58 0.14 -9.91
N VAL A 116 -4.63 0.93 -9.70
CA VAL A 116 -6.03 0.47 -9.61
C VAL A 116 -6.78 1.02 -10.82
N GLY A 117 -7.03 0.17 -11.81
CA GLY A 117 -7.63 0.56 -13.09
C GLY A 117 -6.93 -0.10 -14.27
N ASP A 118 -7.24 0.35 -15.50
CA ASP A 118 -6.76 -0.21 -16.79
C ASP A 118 -5.22 -0.22 -16.88
N VAL A 119 -4.60 -1.23 -16.25
CA VAL A 119 -3.21 -1.57 -16.50
C VAL A 119 -3.13 -1.98 -17.96
N VAL A 120 -2.20 -1.38 -18.69
CA VAL A 120 -2.06 -1.60 -20.14
C VAL A 120 -1.93 -3.11 -20.41
N ASN A 121 -2.95 -3.67 -21.07
CA ASN A 121 -3.09 -5.08 -21.44
C ASN A 121 -3.54 -6.07 -20.33
N GLU A 122 -3.97 -5.61 -19.15
CA GLU A 122 -4.53 -6.52 -18.14
C GLU A 122 -6.08 -6.52 -18.17
N PRO A 123 -6.72 -7.70 -18.14
CA PRO A 123 -8.17 -7.81 -18.14
C PRO A 123 -8.77 -7.44 -16.77
N ILE A 124 -9.73 -6.51 -16.74
CA ILE A 124 -10.45 -6.09 -15.53
C ILE A 124 -11.92 -6.43 -15.68
N ASN A 125 -12.55 -6.91 -14.60
CA ASN A 125 -13.98 -7.17 -14.58
C ASN A 125 -14.79 -5.91 -14.30
N THR A 126 -14.79 -5.00 -15.28
CA THR A 126 -15.52 -3.71 -15.20
C THR A 126 -17.02 -3.89 -14.94
N THR A 127 -17.61 -5.01 -15.34
CA THR A 127 -19.03 -5.30 -15.10
C THR A 127 -19.30 -5.49 -13.61
N LEU A 128 -18.49 -6.30 -12.93
CA LEU A 128 -18.63 -6.57 -11.51
C LEU A 128 -18.32 -5.32 -10.66
N LEU A 129 -17.25 -4.59 -11.01
CA LEU A 129 -16.87 -3.36 -10.33
C LEU A 129 -17.96 -2.28 -10.44
N ASN A 130 -18.52 -2.08 -11.63
CA ASN A 130 -19.62 -1.13 -11.83
C ASN A 130 -20.88 -1.54 -11.09
N ALA A 131 -21.18 -2.84 -11.02
CA ALA A 131 -22.30 -3.33 -10.22
C ALA A 131 -22.09 -3.01 -8.72
N ALA A 132 -20.87 -3.21 -8.20
CA ALA A 132 -20.53 -2.86 -6.82
C ALA A 132 -20.69 -1.35 -6.54
N TYR A 133 -20.22 -0.49 -7.45
CA TYR A 133 -20.40 0.96 -7.34
C TYR A 133 -21.88 1.37 -7.37
N ASN A 134 -22.69 0.76 -8.23
CA ASN A 134 -24.12 1.05 -8.29
C ASN A 134 -24.82 0.67 -6.99
N ILE A 135 -24.47 -0.48 -6.39
CA ILE A 135 -25.01 -0.92 -5.10
C ILE A 135 -24.59 0.06 -3.99
N TRP A 136 -23.30 0.43 -3.92
CA TRP A 136 -22.81 1.40 -2.94
C TRP A 136 -23.55 2.73 -3.07
N GLN A 137 -23.64 3.28 -4.29
CA GLN A 137 -24.33 4.54 -4.54
C GLN A 137 -25.83 4.47 -4.18
N GLN A 138 -26.48 3.32 -4.37
CA GLN A 138 -27.90 3.15 -4.07
C GLN A 138 -28.18 3.09 -2.56
N TYR A 139 -27.38 2.35 -1.81
CA TYR A 139 -27.67 2.03 -0.40
C TYR A 139 -26.89 2.89 0.60
N GLU A 140 -25.72 3.38 0.22
CA GLU A 140 -24.79 4.12 1.09
C GLU A 140 -24.26 5.38 0.37
N PRO A 141 -25.14 6.27 -0.13
CA PRO A 141 -24.75 7.41 -0.97
C PRO A 141 -23.85 8.42 -0.25
N GLU A 142 -23.99 8.56 1.07
CA GLU A 142 -23.22 9.51 1.87
C GLU A 142 -21.74 9.09 2.02
N SER A 143 -21.46 7.78 1.97
CA SER A 143 -20.10 7.25 2.10
C SER A 143 -19.44 6.97 0.74
N PHE A 144 -20.19 6.99 -0.35
CA PHE A 144 -19.65 6.75 -1.69
C PHE A 144 -18.84 7.95 -2.19
N PRO A 145 -17.51 7.82 -2.37
CA PRO A 145 -16.65 8.96 -2.74
C PRO A 145 -16.77 9.34 -4.22
N GLY A 146 -17.49 8.54 -5.02
CA GLY A 146 -17.51 8.60 -6.48
C GLY A 146 -16.50 7.65 -7.11
N GLN A 147 -16.78 7.19 -8.33
CA GLN A 147 -16.06 6.10 -8.99
C GLN A 147 -14.55 6.36 -9.15
N THR A 148 -14.14 7.62 -9.35
CA THR A 148 -12.74 8.00 -9.56
C THR A 148 -11.98 8.35 -8.27
N LYS A 149 -12.64 8.27 -7.12
CA LYS A 149 -12.08 8.65 -5.81
C LYS A 149 -12.10 7.50 -4.80
N VAL A 150 -12.43 6.29 -5.25
CA VAL A 150 -12.38 5.10 -4.41
C VAL A 150 -10.92 4.80 -4.09
N ASN A 151 -10.64 4.60 -2.80
CA ASN A 151 -9.31 4.28 -2.31
C ASN A 151 -8.85 2.90 -2.85
N SER A 152 -7.60 2.77 -3.28
CA SER A 152 -7.05 1.52 -3.81
C SER A 152 -7.13 0.35 -2.82
N PHE A 153 -6.98 0.61 -1.52
CA PHE A 153 -7.13 -0.42 -0.48
C PHE A 153 -8.57 -0.93 -0.36
N ALA A 154 -9.58 -0.10 -0.68
CA ALA A 154 -10.96 -0.57 -0.73
C ALA A 154 -11.19 -1.54 -1.90
N LEU A 155 -10.52 -1.30 -3.03
CA LEU A 155 -10.53 -2.22 -4.17
C LEU A 155 -9.79 -3.53 -3.86
N PHE A 156 -8.65 -3.46 -3.17
CA PHE A 156 -7.97 -4.68 -2.69
C PHE A 156 -8.82 -5.47 -1.69
N ALA A 157 -9.56 -4.79 -0.81
CA ALA A 157 -10.49 -5.45 0.10
C ALA A 157 -11.65 -6.12 -0.64
N PHE A 158 -12.15 -5.48 -1.70
CA PHE A 158 -13.17 -6.05 -2.59
C PHE A 158 -12.65 -7.33 -3.25
N ASP A 159 -11.46 -7.28 -3.84
CA ASP A 159 -10.83 -8.43 -4.51
C ASP A 159 -10.54 -9.58 -3.54
N ALA A 160 -10.01 -9.26 -2.35
CA ALA A 160 -9.76 -10.23 -1.31
C ALA A 160 -11.06 -10.91 -0.85
N THR A 161 -12.15 -10.15 -0.73
CA THR A 161 -13.46 -10.68 -0.31
C THR A 161 -14.02 -11.62 -1.36
N TRP A 162 -14.01 -11.23 -2.63
CA TRP A 162 -14.49 -12.10 -3.70
C TRP A 162 -13.62 -13.34 -3.90
N SER A 163 -12.31 -13.20 -3.79
CA SER A 163 -11.36 -14.33 -3.81
C SER A 163 -11.67 -15.32 -2.69
N LEU A 164 -11.96 -14.84 -1.48
CA LEU A 164 -12.35 -15.68 -0.36
C LEU A 164 -13.69 -16.39 -0.61
N ILE A 165 -14.71 -15.67 -1.08
CA ILE A 165 -16.04 -16.23 -1.38
C ILE A 165 -15.93 -17.35 -2.43
N GLN A 166 -15.22 -17.12 -3.52
CA GLN A 166 -15.03 -18.13 -4.57
C GLN A 166 -14.25 -19.34 -4.08
N SER A 167 -13.23 -19.10 -3.24
CA SER A 167 -12.44 -20.18 -2.65
C SER A 167 -13.27 -21.05 -1.71
N LEU A 168 -14.14 -20.44 -0.91
CA LEU A 168 -15.10 -21.16 -0.07
C LEU A 168 -16.10 -21.96 -0.91
N GLN A 169 -16.65 -21.35 -1.97
CA GLN A 169 -17.57 -22.03 -2.88
C GLN A 169 -16.91 -23.26 -3.53
N ARG A 170 -15.66 -23.13 -3.99
CA ARG A 170 -14.88 -24.22 -4.59
C ARG A 170 -14.53 -25.30 -3.58
N LEU A 171 -14.10 -24.94 -2.38
CA LEU A 171 -13.87 -25.89 -1.31
C LEU A 171 -15.16 -26.69 -1.01
N CYS A 172 -16.28 -25.99 -0.95
CA CYS A 172 -17.59 -26.58 -0.72
C CYS A 172 -18.02 -27.52 -1.83
N SER A 173 -17.84 -27.17 -3.10
CA SER A 173 -18.21 -28.05 -4.22
C SER A 173 -17.35 -29.32 -4.28
N ILE A 174 -16.11 -29.27 -3.81
CA ILE A 174 -15.22 -30.44 -3.70
C ILE A 174 -15.65 -31.35 -2.54
N THR A 175 -16.09 -30.78 -1.41
CA THR A 175 -16.43 -31.54 -0.19
C THR A 175 -17.87 -32.08 -0.16
N THR A 176 -18.84 -31.39 -0.75
CA THR A 176 -20.26 -31.81 -0.73
C THR A 176 -20.57 -33.06 -1.54
N ASN A 177 -19.65 -33.56 -2.37
CA ASN A 177 -19.77 -34.90 -2.94
C ASN A 177 -19.73 -36.02 -1.88
N ASN A 178 -19.27 -35.74 -0.65
CA ASN A 178 -19.11 -36.72 0.43
C ASN A 178 -19.84 -36.37 1.75
N SER A 179 -20.44 -35.18 1.90
CA SER A 179 -21.15 -34.77 3.14
C SER A 179 -22.22 -33.70 2.90
N SER A 180 -23.23 -33.62 3.78
CA SER A 180 -24.34 -32.65 3.72
C SER A 180 -23.96 -31.22 4.13
N SER A 181 -22.75 -31.01 4.65
CA SER A 181 -22.18 -29.68 4.94
C SER A 181 -20.69 -29.66 4.58
N CYS A 182 -20.27 -28.61 3.88
CA CYS A 182 -18.86 -28.34 3.57
C CYS A 182 -18.12 -27.57 4.67
N ILE A 183 -18.86 -26.90 5.55
CA ILE A 183 -18.33 -26.15 6.69
C ILE A 183 -18.84 -26.84 7.94
N SER A 184 -17.95 -27.55 8.63
CA SER A 184 -18.24 -28.12 9.93
C SER A 184 -17.46 -27.37 10.98
N ILE A 185 -18.19 -26.95 12.01
CA ILE A 185 -17.66 -26.30 13.21
C ILE A 185 -17.69 -27.36 14.30
N LEU A 186 -16.55 -27.65 14.94
CA LEU A 186 -16.52 -28.54 16.10
C LEU A 186 -16.88 -27.77 17.38
N ASN A 187 -17.61 -28.45 18.27
CA ASN A 187 -17.86 -28.10 19.67
C ASN A 187 -18.44 -26.68 19.92
N SER A 188 -19.75 -26.62 20.13
CA SER A 188 -20.44 -25.44 20.69
C SER A 188 -20.13 -25.17 22.18
N SER A 189 -19.22 -25.95 22.79
CA SER A 189 -18.93 -25.85 24.23
C SER A 189 -17.94 -24.74 24.59
N PHE A 190 -17.31 -24.10 23.60
CA PHE A 190 -16.43 -22.93 23.81
C PHE A 190 -16.74 -21.86 22.76
N CYS A 191 -17.39 -20.77 23.17
CA CYS A 191 -17.81 -19.67 22.29
C CYS A 191 -16.67 -18.90 21.59
N PHE A 192 -15.41 -19.23 21.86
CA PHE A 192 -14.24 -18.47 21.39
C PHE A 192 -13.24 -19.29 20.57
N ASP A 193 -13.43 -20.61 20.44
CA ASP A 193 -12.48 -21.50 19.76
C ASP A 193 -13.17 -22.21 18.58
N TYR A 194 -13.76 -21.42 17.68
CA TYR A 194 -14.33 -21.93 16.43
C TYR A 194 -13.21 -22.39 15.50
N ARG A 195 -12.96 -23.70 15.47
CA ARG A 195 -11.96 -24.29 14.59
C ARG A 195 -12.57 -24.63 13.24
N PHE A 196 -12.14 -23.90 12.21
CA PHE A 196 -12.45 -24.24 10.83
C PHE A 196 -11.62 -25.47 10.41
N LEU A 197 -12.29 -26.60 10.20
CA LEU A 197 -11.64 -27.90 10.01
C LEU A 197 -10.79 -28.00 8.72
N ASN A 198 -11.10 -27.18 7.72
CA ASN A 198 -10.49 -27.26 6.40
C ASN A 198 -9.55 -26.08 6.10
N ALA A 199 -8.93 -25.48 7.12
CA ALA A 199 -8.15 -24.25 6.97
C ALA A 199 -7.02 -24.38 5.94
N ASN A 200 -6.21 -25.44 6.01
CA ASN A 200 -5.13 -25.67 5.05
C ASN A 200 -5.66 -25.84 3.63
N SER A 201 -6.71 -26.65 3.44
CA SER A 201 -7.35 -26.84 2.14
C SER A 201 -7.97 -25.55 1.59
N LEU A 202 -8.49 -24.68 2.46
CA LEU A 202 -8.98 -23.36 2.06
C LEU A 202 -7.84 -22.45 1.61
N PHE A 203 -6.73 -22.39 2.34
CA PHE A 203 -5.54 -21.64 1.93
C PHE A 203 -5.01 -22.12 0.58
N ASP A 204 -4.90 -23.44 0.38
CA ASP A 204 -4.50 -24.02 -0.90
C ASP A 204 -5.49 -23.66 -2.01
N THR A 205 -6.80 -23.64 -1.70
CA THR A 205 -7.83 -23.25 -2.68
C THR A 205 -7.73 -21.76 -3.03
N ILE A 206 -7.45 -20.88 -2.06
CA ILE A 206 -7.23 -19.45 -2.27
C ILE A 206 -6.04 -19.24 -3.21
N LEU A 207 -4.91 -19.88 -2.95
CA LEU A 207 -3.71 -19.76 -3.78
C LEU A 207 -3.92 -20.24 -5.22
N ASN A 208 -4.87 -21.16 -5.43
CA ASN A 208 -5.20 -21.73 -6.74
C ASN A 208 -6.46 -21.12 -7.38
N THR A 209 -7.06 -20.10 -6.78
CA THR A 209 -8.24 -19.42 -7.33
C THR A 209 -7.80 -18.13 -7.99
N SER A 210 -7.91 -18.08 -9.32
CA SER A 210 -7.69 -16.87 -10.09
C SER A 210 -8.98 -16.04 -10.11
N PHE A 211 -9.04 -14.98 -9.31
CA PHE A 211 -10.08 -13.98 -9.41
C PHE A 211 -9.55 -12.78 -10.21
N LEU A 212 -10.30 -12.38 -11.23
CA LEU A 212 -10.07 -11.13 -11.96
C LEU A 212 -11.02 -10.08 -11.37
N GLY A 213 -10.45 -9.18 -10.56
CA GLY A 213 -11.13 -7.99 -10.01
C GLY A 213 -11.50 -6.97 -11.08
#